data_AF-W9WXL8-F1
#
_entry.id   AF-W9WXL8-F1
#
_cell.length_a   1.000
_cell.length_b   1.000
_cell.length_c   1.000
_cell.angle_alpha   90.00
_cell.angle_beta   90.00
_cell.angle_gamma   90.00
#
_symmetry.space_group_name_H-M   'P 1'
#
loop_
_entity.id
_entity.type
_entity.pdbx_description
1 polymer ?
#
loop_
_entity_poly.entity_id
_entity_poly.type
_entity_poly.pdbx_seq_one_letter_code
_entity_poly.pdbx_strand_id
1 'polypeptide(L)'
;DFFRLPRSFNARTITKVAGSNVQWTTRRTSHLEVSGNDCDVAVFYCGSVLELYQRSKHSNIFPDGFLSETRKTMSLLLPKSETSLRKWLVNEKRQLGLDSSVLACPYLRASERNIRCFDYY
;
A
#
# COMPACT_ATOMS: atom_id res chain seq x y z
N ASP A 1 21.01 -9.56 11.36
CA ASP A 1 20.52 -8.61 10.35
C ASP A 1 19.08 -8.90 9.97
N PHE A 2 18.25 -7.87 9.83
CA PHE A 2 16.82 -8.03 9.53
C PHE A 2 16.57 -7.93 8.03
N PHE A 3 15.58 -8.70 7.56
CA PHE A 3 15.18 -8.76 6.16
C PHE A 3 14.75 -7.37 5.64
N ARG A 4 15.26 -7.01 4.46
CA ARG A 4 14.92 -5.75 3.77
C ARG A 4 14.17 -6.09 2.49
N LEU A 5 13.01 -5.47 2.30
CA LEU A 5 12.18 -5.69 1.14
C LEU A 5 12.84 -5.10 -0.12
N PRO A 6 13.09 -5.91 -1.17
CA PRO A 6 13.77 -5.45 -2.37
C PRO A 6 12.92 -4.41 -3.10
N ARG A 7 13.53 -3.52 -3.90
CA ARG A 7 12.80 -2.48 -4.66
C ARG A 7 11.75 -3.03 -5.61
N SER A 8 11.96 -4.26 -6.09
CA SER A 8 11.01 -5.00 -6.92
C SER A 8 9.75 -5.41 -6.16
N PHE A 9 9.76 -5.43 -4.83
CA PHE A 9 8.57 -5.70 -4.02
C PHE A 9 7.58 -4.53 -4.12
N ASN A 10 6.52 -4.74 -4.90
CA ASN A 10 5.43 -3.81 -5.15
C ASN A 10 4.16 -4.57 -5.60
N ALA A 11 3.02 -3.88 -5.62
CA ALA A 11 1.71 -4.47 -5.95
C ALA A 11 1.69 -5.19 -7.32
N ARG A 12 2.31 -4.61 -8.35
CA ARG A 12 2.37 -5.24 -9.69
C ARG A 12 3.28 -6.47 -9.73
N THR A 13 4.36 -6.49 -8.96
CA THR A 13 5.23 -7.66 -8.91
C THR A 13 4.57 -8.79 -8.13
N ILE A 14 3.83 -8.46 -7.06
CA ILE A 14 2.99 -9.43 -6.34
C ILE A 14 2.04 -10.09 -7.33
N THR A 15 1.36 -9.31 -8.17
CA THR A 15 0.42 -9.91 -9.13
C THR A 15 1.06 -10.80 -10.18
N LYS A 16 2.27 -10.46 -10.61
CA LYS A 16 2.96 -11.19 -11.68
C LYS A 16 3.70 -12.44 -11.22
N VAL A 17 4.26 -12.42 -10.02
CA VAL A 17 5.19 -13.46 -9.55
C VAL A 17 4.49 -14.48 -8.68
N ALA A 18 3.50 -14.07 -7.89
CA ALA A 18 2.86 -14.95 -6.91
C ALA A 18 1.67 -15.76 -7.48
N GLY A 19 1.24 -15.50 -8.72
CA GLY A 19 -0.04 -16.02 -9.23
C GLY A 19 -1.27 -15.45 -8.52
N SER A 20 -1.06 -14.50 -7.60
CA SER A 20 -2.07 -13.82 -6.81
C SER A 20 -2.56 -12.56 -7.49
N ASN A 21 -3.73 -12.06 -7.14
CA ASN A 21 -4.22 -10.75 -7.58
C ASN A 21 -4.14 -9.72 -6.45
N VAL A 22 -4.02 -8.45 -6.84
CA VAL A 22 -4.22 -7.33 -5.94
C VAL A 22 -5.70 -6.98 -5.98
N GLN A 23 -6.36 -7.11 -4.83
CA GLN A 23 -7.76 -6.73 -4.66
C GLN A 23 -7.81 -5.33 -4.04
N TRP A 24 -8.20 -4.33 -4.83
CA TRP A 24 -8.32 -2.97 -4.30
C TRP A 24 -9.44 -2.88 -3.28
N THR A 25 -9.15 -2.30 -2.12
CA THR A 25 -10.14 -2.16 -1.04
C THR A 25 -10.19 -0.73 -0.50
N THR A 26 -11.40 -0.31 -0.12
CA THR A 26 -11.62 0.91 0.67
C THR A 26 -11.69 0.60 2.17
N ARG A 27 -11.70 -0.68 2.56
CA ARG A 27 -11.73 -1.13 3.95
C ARG A 27 -10.30 -1.29 4.47
N ARG A 28 -9.92 -0.44 5.43
CA ARG A 28 -8.61 -0.52 6.11
C ARG A 28 -8.41 -1.85 6.85
N THR A 29 -9.47 -2.41 7.41
CA THR A 29 -9.41 -3.69 8.15
C THR A 29 -9.08 -4.88 7.27
N SER A 30 -9.33 -4.78 5.96
CA SER A 30 -8.95 -5.78 4.98
C SER A 30 -7.61 -5.45 4.31
N HIS A 31 -6.91 -4.39 4.72
CA HIS A 31 -5.61 -4.10 4.13
C HIS A 31 -4.62 -5.22 4.48
N LEU A 32 -3.97 -5.78 3.46
CA LEU A 32 -3.05 -6.91 3.51
C LEU A 32 -3.70 -8.24 3.91
N GLU A 33 -5.02 -8.32 3.95
CA GLU A 33 -5.74 -9.59 4.08
C GLU A 33 -5.45 -10.46 2.85
N VAL A 34 -5.00 -11.69 3.10
CA VAL A 34 -4.71 -12.70 2.05
C VAL A 34 -5.90 -13.64 1.95
N SER A 35 -6.51 -13.74 0.77
CA SER A 35 -7.59 -14.70 0.54
C SER A 35 -7.03 -16.13 0.40
N GLY A 36 -7.71 -17.10 1.01
CA GLY A 36 -7.18 -18.46 1.18
C GLY A 36 -7.10 -19.32 -0.09
N ASN A 37 -7.76 -18.93 -1.18
CA ASN A 37 -7.83 -19.77 -2.39
C ASN A 37 -6.83 -19.37 -3.47
N ASP A 38 -6.64 -18.06 -3.72
CA ASP A 38 -5.80 -17.55 -4.81
C ASP A 38 -4.59 -16.75 -4.30
N CYS A 39 -4.38 -16.71 -2.98
CA CYS A 39 -3.40 -15.85 -2.32
C CYS A 39 -3.59 -14.36 -2.64
N ASP A 40 -4.79 -13.95 -3.04
CA ASP A 40 -5.09 -12.56 -3.39
C ASP A 40 -4.85 -11.65 -2.19
N VAL A 41 -4.13 -10.54 -2.40
CA VAL A 41 -3.79 -9.59 -1.35
C VAL A 41 -4.65 -8.35 -1.50
N ALA A 42 -5.40 -8.01 -0.46
CA ALA A 42 -6.21 -6.80 -0.46
C ALA A 42 -5.34 -5.55 -0.20
N VAL A 43 -5.38 -4.57 -1.09
CA VAL A 43 -4.57 -3.33 -0.99
C VAL A 43 -5.47 -2.12 -0.83
N PHE A 44 -5.33 -1.44 0.31
CA PHE A 44 -6.03 -0.20 0.57
C PHE A 44 -5.49 0.92 -0.32
N TYR A 45 -6.39 1.68 -0.92
CA TYR A 45 -6.01 2.67 -1.94
C TYR A 45 -6.42 4.11 -1.61
N CYS A 46 -7.28 4.35 -0.62
CA CYS A 46 -7.80 5.69 -0.32
C CYS A 46 -6.81 6.52 0.53
N GLY A 47 -5.68 6.90 -0.03
CA GLY A 47 -4.66 7.69 0.68
C GLY A 47 -5.16 9.06 1.13
N SER A 48 -6.09 9.69 0.40
CA SER A 48 -6.69 10.97 0.79
C SER A 48 -7.48 10.86 2.10
N VAL A 49 -8.12 9.71 2.35
CA VAL A 49 -8.84 9.41 3.58
C VAL A 49 -7.87 9.30 4.76
N LEU A 50 -6.69 8.69 4.57
CA LEU A 50 -5.66 8.65 5.62
C LEU A 50 -5.18 10.05 5.97
N GLU A 51 -4.93 10.90 4.98
CA GLU A 51 -4.52 12.29 5.19
C GLU A 51 -5.61 13.10 5.92
N LEU A 52 -6.88 12.87 5.58
CA LEU A 52 -8.02 13.51 6.25
C LEU A 52 -8.08 13.12 7.72
N TYR A 53 -8.00 11.82 8.04
CA TYR A 53 -7.99 11.36 9.44
C TYR A 53 -6.81 11.93 10.22
N GLN A 54 -5.61 11.93 9.63
CA GLN A 54 -4.41 12.49 10.26
C GLN A 54 -4.54 13.99 10.60
N ARG A 55 -5.25 14.76 9.78
CA ARG A 55 -5.47 16.20 10.00
C ARG A 55 -6.69 16.52 10.86
N SER A 56 -7.57 15.54 11.08
CA SER A 56 -8.81 15.73 11.82
C SER A 56 -8.58 15.67 13.33
N LYS A 57 -9.59 16.13 14.10
CA LYS A 57 -9.65 15.92 15.56
C LYS A 57 -9.80 14.44 15.97
N HIS A 58 -10.02 13.56 14.99
CA HIS A 58 -10.23 12.12 15.16
C HIS A 58 -8.97 11.29 14.87
N SER A 59 -7.80 11.92 14.80
CA SER A 59 -6.53 11.22 14.59
C SER A 59 -6.24 10.17 15.67
N ASN A 60 -6.76 10.37 16.88
CA ASN A 60 -6.63 9.49 18.04
C ASN A 60 -7.62 8.30 18.07
N ILE A 61 -8.51 8.14 17.09
CA ILE A 61 -9.39 6.96 17.00
C ILE A 61 -8.57 5.69 16.67
N PHE A 62 -7.39 5.85 16.05
CA PHE A 62 -6.47 4.76 15.76
C PHE A 62 -5.31 4.76 16.75
N PRO A 63 -4.71 3.59 17.00
CA PRO A 63 -3.43 3.52 17.70
C PRO A 63 -2.38 4.41 17.05
N ASP A 64 -1.52 5.01 17.88
CA ASP A 64 -0.46 5.90 17.42
C ASP A 64 0.48 5.19 16.45
N GLY A 65 0.59 5.74 15.23
CA GLY A 65 1.42 5.16 14.18
C GLY A 65 0.68 4.28 13.18
N PHE A 66 -0.53 3.79 13.47
CA PHE A 66 -1.29 2.92 12.55
C PHE A 66 -1.53 3.57 11.18
N LEU A 67 -1.99 4.84 11.15
CA LEU A 67 -2.21 5.57 9.90
C LEU A 67 -0.90 5.86 9.15
N SER A 68 0.16 6.15 9.91
CA SER A 68 1.49 6.41 9.35
C SER A 68 2.05 5.17 8.67
N GLU A 69 1.95 4.03 9.34
CA GLU A 69 2.38 2.76 8.79
C GLU A 69 1.53 2.32 7.61
N THR A 70 0.20 2.41 7.68
CA THR A 70 -0.68 2.09 6.55
C THR A 70 -0.25 2.88 5.29
N ARG A 71 0.03 4.18 5.45
CA ARG A 71 0.55 5.02 4.37
C ARG A 71 1.94 4.59 3.90
N LYS A 72 2.81 4.15 4.81
CA LYS A 72 4.14 3.63 4.50
C LYS A 72 4.05 2.32 3.71
N THR A 73 3.14 1.42 4.08
CA THR A 73 2.84 0.17 3.36
C THR A 73 2.30 0.47 1.96
N MET A 74 1.40 1.45 1.82
CA MET A 74 1.00 1.93 0.49
C MET A 74 2.21 2.45 -0.32
N SER A 75 3.14 3.17 0.32
CA SER A 75 4.36 3.67 -0.35
C SER A 75 5.34 2.57 -0.75
N LEU A 76 5.38 1.49 0.02
CA LEU A 76 6.15 0.28 -0.27
C LEU A 76 5.55 -0.45 -1.48
N LEU A 77 4.22 -0.61 -1.53
CA LEU A 77 3.51 -1.37 -2.57
C LEU A 77 3.24 -0.56 -3.84
N LEU A 78 3.12 0.76 -3.72
CA LEU A 78 2.76 1.68 -4.80
C LEU A 78 3.88 2.71 -5.09
N PRO A 79 5.16 2.31 -5.23
CA PRO A 79 6.26 3.26 -5.35
C PRO A 79 6.16 4.09 -6.64
N LYS A 80 6.09 5.42 -6.48
CA LYS A 80 6.02 6.37 -7.60
C LYS A 80 7.19 6.27 -8.59
N SER A 81 8.35 5.79 -8.15
CA SER A 81 9.56 5.66 -8.97
C SER A 81 9.50 4.52 -10.00
N GLU A 82 8.53 3.60 -9.88
CA GLU A 82 8.44 2.44 -10.77
C GLU A 82 7.48 2.71 -11.93
N THR A 83 8.03 2.98 -13.11
CA THR A 83 7.29 3.39 -14.31
C THR A 83 6.25 2.37 -14.74
N SER A 84 6.56 1.08 -14.62
CA SER A 84 5.72 0.00 -15.14
C SER A 84 4.47 -0.23 -14.29
N LEU A 85 4.61 -0.11 -12.97
CA LEU A 85 3.59 -0.04 -11.95
C LEU A 85 2.75 1.21 -12.12
N ARG A 86 3.38 2.37 -12.36
CA ARG A 86 2.63 3.61 -12.59
C ARG A 86 1.72 3.52 -13.80
N LYS A 87 2.18 2.95 -14.92
CA LYS A 87 1.33 2.71 -16.11
C LYS A 87 0.17 1.78 -15.78
N TRP A 88 0.42 0.70 -15.04
CA TRP A 88 -0.62 -0.23 -14.58
C TRP A 88 -1.63 0.48 -13.66
N LEU A 89 -1.17 1.20 -12.64
CA LEU A 89 -2.00 1.97 -11.70
C LEU A 89 -2.86 3.04 -12.39
N VAL A 90 -2.36 3.70 -13.44
CA VAL A 90 -3.17 4.64 -14.22
C VAL A 90 -4.34 3.93 -14.91
N ASN A 91 -4.12 2.71 -15.41
CA ASN A 91 -5.19 1.90 -15.99
C ASN A 91 -6.18 1.43 -14.92
N GLU A 92 -5.68 0.88 -13.80
CA GLU A 92 -6.52 0.45 -12.65
C GLU A 92 -7.37 1.61 -12.14
N LYS A 93 -6.78 2.79 -11.96
CA LYS A 93 -7.48 4.01 -11.55
C LYS A 93 -8.61 4.36 -12.51
N ARG A 94 -8.36 4.32 -13.82
CA ARG A 94 -9.37 4.65 -14.84
C ARG A 94 -10.52 3.64 -14.85
N GLN A 95 -10.22 2.36 -14.65
CA GLN A 95 -11.21 1.29 -14.71
C GLN A 95 -12.03 1.15 -13.42
N LEU A 96 -11.40 1.36 -12.26
CA LEU A 96 -11.98 1.07 -10.94
C LEU A 96 -12.25 2.32 -10.10
N GLY A 97 -11.94 3.51 -10.61
CA GLY A 97 -12.18 4.76 -9.90
C GLY A 97 -11.30 4.94 -8.65
N LEU A 98 -10.04 4.49 -8.70
CA LEU A 98 -9.13 4.59 -7.56
C LEU A 98 -8.86 6.05 -7.16
N ASP A 99 -8.64 6.27 -5.87
CA ASP A 99 -8.24 7.54 -5.29
C ASP A 99 -6.99 8.09 -6.00
N SER A 100 -6.95 9.40 -6.28
CA SER A 100 -5.83 10.02 -6.99
C SER A 100 -4.51 9.94 -6.22
N SER A 101 -4.56 9.84 -4.90
CA SER A 101 -3.40 9.73 -4.01
C SER A 101 -2.60 8.43 -4.19
N VAL A 102 -3.17 7.38 -4.81
CA VAL A 102 -2.43 6.14 -5.14
C VAL A 102 -1.21 6.41 -6.02
N LEU A 103 -1.26 7.46 -6.85
CA LEU A 103 -0.16 7.87 -7.73
C LEU A 103 0.83 8.82 -7.03
N ALA A 104 0.49 9.30 -5.83
CA ALA A 104 1.24 10.29 -5.07
C ALA A 104 1.97 9.69 -3.85
N CYS A 105 1.97 8.36 -3.69
CA CYS A 105 2.67 7.72 -2.59
C CYS A 105 4.19 8.04 -2.64
N PRO A 106 4.78 8.47 -1.53
CA PRO A 106 6.18 8.87 -1.49
C PRO A 106 7.13 7.69 -1.75
N TYR A 107 8.38 8.03 -2.07
CA TYR A 107 9.43 7.03 -2.22
C TYR A 107 9.99 6.63 -0.84
N LEU A 108 10.18 5.33 -0.62
CA LEU A 108 10.87 4.80 0.56
C LEU A 108 12.35 4.55 0.28
N ARG A 109 13.22 5.07 1.14
CA ARG A 109 14.65 4.79 1.15
C ARG A 109 14.92 3.32 1.50
N ALA A 110 16.12 2.83 1.20
CA ALA A 110 16.49 1.45 1.49
C ALA A 110 16.42 1.11 2.99
N SER A 111 16.71 2.06 3.88
CA SER A 111 16.57 1.89 5.33
C SER A 111 15.10 1.75 5.76
N GLU A 112 14.19 2.47 5.11
CA GLU A 112 12.75 2.50 5.42
C GLU A 112 12.00 1.26 4.91
N ARG A 113 12.65 0.43 4.08
CA ARG A 113 12.13 -0.86 3.57
C ARG A 113 12.54 -2.05 4.44
N ASN A 114 13.15 -1.82 5.60
CA ASN A 114 13.41 -2.89 6.56
C ASN A 114 12.08 -3.39 7.14
N ILE A 115 11.94 -4.69 7.40
CA ILE A 115 10.67 -5.21 7.95
C ILE A 115 10.27 -4.55 9.29
N ARG A 116 11.25 -4.18 10.14
CA ARG A 116 11.03 -3.46 11.42
C ARG A 116 10.50 -2.03 11.28
N CYS A 117 10.30 -1.56 10.05
CA CYS A 117 9.70 -0.26 9.78
C CYS A 117 8.18 -0.34 9.63
N PHE A 118 7.61 -1.54 9.81
CA PHE A 118 6.21 -1.90 9.72
C PHE A 118 5.90 -2.79 10.94
N ASP A 119 5.39 -2.18 12.01
CA ASP A 119 5.12 -2.77 13.33
C ASP A 119 3.64 -3.18 13.52
N TYR A 120 2.73 -2.63 12.74
CA TYR A 120 1.29 -2.95 12.74
C TYR A 120 0.92 -4.11 11.81
N TYR A 121 1.80 -4.53 10.90
CA TYR A 121 1.61 -5.65 9.96
C TYR A 121 2.86 -6.52 9.80
#